data_AF-A0A3B9J967-F1
#
_entry.id   AF-A0A3B9J967-F1
#
_cell.length_a   1.000
_cell.length_b   1.000
_cell.length_c   1.000
_cell.angle_alpha   90.00
_cell.angle_beta   90.00
_cell.angle_gamma   90.00
#
_symmetry.space_group_name_H-M   'P 1'
#
loop_
_entity.id
_entity.type
_entity.pdbx_description
1 polymer ?
#
loop_
_entity_poly.entity_id
_entity_poly.type
_entity_poly.pdbx_seq_one_letter_code
_entity_poly.pdbx_strand_id
1 'polypeptide(L)'
;MKKYIPLIVFVVVSEVLFCLGLLVKDDLLRKVDAGIVVSESERALNYIIQMLLWIPITTIGGFGMLLFPGKIKSLLYDFTGSKHQGYPYEELVWRIVGLALILFTFGGIKSYFDLYFDLFFK
;
A
#
# COMPACT_ATOMS: atom_id res chain seq x y z
N MET A 1 -14.56 -20.55 11.65
CA MET A 1 -13.42 -19.65 11.99
C MET A 1 -12.13 -20.00 11.25
N LYS A 2 -11.75 -21.28 11.08
CA LYS A 2 -10.48 -21.69 10.42
C LYS A 2 -10.24 -21.11 9.02
N LYS A 3 -11.30 -20.85 8.24
CA LYS A 3 -11.23 -20.25 6.89
C LYS A 3 -10.69 -18.81 6.84
N TYR A 4 -10.64 -18.09 7.97
CA TYR A 4 -10.16 -16.71 8.03
C TYR A 4 -8.73 -16.57 8.54
N ILE A 5 -8.11 -17.67 9.00
CA ILE A 5 -6.74 -17.64 9.56
C ILE A 5 -5.72 -17.10 8.54
N PRO A 6 -5.69 -17.53 7.27
CA PRO A 6 -4.72 -17.01 6.30
C PRO A 6 -4.89 -15.51 6.05
N LEU A 7 -6.13 -15.02 6.02
CA LEU A 7 -6.42 -13.59 5.84
C LEU A 7 -5.97 -12.76 7.04
N ILE A 8 -6.24 -13.23 8.26
CA ILE A 8 -5.80 -12.55 9.49
C ILE A 8 -4.27 -12.52 9.56
N VAL A 9 -3.60 -13.64 9.26
CA VAL A 9 -2.13 -13.70 9.21
C VAL A 9 -1.59 -12.72 8.16
N PHE A 10 -2.19 -12.67 6.97
CA PHE A 10 -1.79 -11.73 5.92
C PHE A 10 -1.93 -10.26 6.37
N VAL A 11 -3.06 -9.90 6.99
CA VAL A 11 -3.29 -8.54 7.52
C VAL A 11 -2.27 -8.20 8.61
N VAL A 12 -2.04 -9.10 9.56
CA VAL A 12 -1.09 -8.87 10.67
C VAL A 12 0.34 -8.75 10.16
N VAL A 13 0.79 -9.62 9.26
CA VAL A 13 2.13 -9.56 8.67
C VAL A 13 2.30 -8.27 7.89
N SER A 14 1.28 -7.85 7.14
CA SER A 14 1.29 -6.60 6.40
C SER A 14 1.40 -5.38 7.32
N GLU A 15 0.67 -5.37 8.43
CA GLU A 15 0.72 -4.29 9.42
C GLU A 15 2.08 -4.22 10.13
N VAL A 16 2.66 -5.36 10.49
CA VAL A 16 4.00 -5.42 11.10
C VAL A 16 5.06 -4.90 10.13
N LEU A 17 5.01 -5.35 8.87
CA LEU A 17 5.89 -4.82 7.83
C LEU A 17 5.67 -3.31 7.69
N PHE A 18 4.42 -2.85 7.65
CA PHE A 18 4.07 -1.43 7.51
C PHE A 18 4.73 -0.58 8.60
N CYS A 19 4.59 -0.99 9.86
CA CYS A 19 5.24 -0.35 10.98
C CYS A 19 6.77 -0.33 10.86
N LEU A 20 7.37 -1.45 10.43
CA LEU A 20 8.83 -1.54 10.24
C LEU A 20 9.32 -0.58 9.15
N GLY A 21 8.61 -0.45 8.03
CA GLY A 21 9.02 0.48 6.99
C GLY A 21 8.74 1.94 7.31
N LEU A 22 7.72 2.25 8.11
CA LEU A 22 7.59 3.59 8.69
C LEU A 22 8.77 3.92 9.62
N LEU A 23 9.23 2.96 10.42
CA LEU A 23 10.40 3.15 11.29
C LEU A 23 11.69 3.39 10.48
N VAL A 24 11.91 2.64 9.40
CA VAL A 24 13.07 2.84 8.52
C VAL A 24 13.00 4.19 7.81
N LYS A 25 11.81 4.61 7.39
CA LYS A 25 11.58 5.94 6.80
C LYS A 25 11.86 7.06 7.81
N ASP A 26 11.42 6.91 9.06
CA ASP A 26 11.62 7.91 10.11
C ASP A 26 13.11 8.04 10.48
N ASP A 27 13.85 6.93 10.58
CA ASP A 27 15.31 6.95 10.80
C ASP A 27 16.05 7.72 9.69
N LEU A 28 15.64 7.50 8.44
CA LEU A 28 16.20 8.20 7.29
C LEU A 28 15.90 9.69 7.28
N LEU A 29 14.66 10.07 7.60
CA LEU A 29 14.30 11.47 7.72
C LEU A 29 15.13 12.15 8.82
N ARG A 30 15.30 11.51 9.97
CA ARG A 30 16.15 12.03 11.05
C ARG A 30 17.62 12.17 10.64
N LYS A 31 18.17 11.22 9.88
CA LYS A 31 19.54 11.32 9.36
C LYS A 31 19.68 12.51 8.41
N VAL A 32 18.72 12.72 7.51
CA VAL A 32 18.69 13.86 6.61
C VAL A 32 18.58 15.17 7.39
N ASP A 33 17.68 15.25 8.37
CA ASP A 33 17.48 16.44 9.21
C ASP A 33 18.71 16.76 10.06
N ALA A 34 19.47 15.74 10.48
CA ALA A 34 20.74 15.87 11.18
C ALA A 34 21.94 16.21 10.25
N GLY A 35 21.72 16.34 8.94
CA GLY A 35 22.77 16.60 7.95
C GLY A 35 23.70 15.42 7.69
N ILE A 36 23.33 14.21 8.12
CA ILE A 36 24.10 12.99 7.90
C ILE A 36 23.92 12.57 6.44
N VAL A 37 25.03 12.36 5.74
CA VAL A 37 25.02 11.86 4.36
C VAL A 37 24.50 10.43 4.36
N VAL A 38 23.27 10.25 3.91
CA VAL A 38 22.65 8.95 3.72
C VAL A 38 23.25 8.27 2.50
N SER A 39 23.70 7.01 2.65
CA SER A 39 24.23 6.22 1.55
C SER A 39 23.16 5.88 0.50
N GLU A 40 23.57 5.65 -0.75
CA GLU A 40 22.66 5.19 -1.81
C GLU A 40 21.96 3.88 -1.44
N SER A 41 22.69 2.98 -0.76
CA SER A 41 22.18 1.71 -0.26
C SER A 41 21.02 1.88 0.73
N GLU A 42 21.13 2.82 1.67
CA GLU A 42 20.06 3.11 2.63
C GLU A 42 18.84 3.74 1.96
N ARG A 43 19.05 4.63 0.97
CA ARG A 43 17.95 5.20 0.18
C ARG A 43 17.23 4.12 -0.63
N ALA A 44 17.97 3.24 -1.28
CA ALA A 44 17.43 2.12 -2.03
C ALA A 44 16.66 1.15 -1.13
N LEU A 45 17.20 0.81 0.04
CA LEU A 45 16.55 -0.05 1.03
C LEU A 45 15.21 0.55 1.49
N ASN A 46 15.15 1.84 1.76
CA ASN A 46 13.90 2.52 2.12
C ASN A 46 12.88 2.54 0.99
N TYR A 47 13.33 2.75 -0.24
CA TYR A 47 12.44 2.67 -1.40
C TYR A 47 11.85 1.26 -1.55
N ILE A 48 12.70 0.24 -1.44
CA ILE A 48 12.31 -1.18 -1.48
C ILE A 48 11.29 -1.47 -0.37
N ILE A 49 11.59 -1.06 0.86
CA ILE A 49 10.70 -1.28 1.99
C ILE A 49 9.36 -0.57 1.76
N GLN A 50 9.35 0.72 1.40
CA GLN A 50 8.10 1.44 1.12
C GLN A 50 7.28 0.81 -0.01
N MET A 51 7.92 0.30 -1.06
CA MET A 51 7.26 -0.46 -2.13
C MET A 51 6.63 -1.76 -1.61
N LEU A 52 7.35 -2.52 -0.77
CA LEU A 52 6.85 -3.74 -0.13
C LEU A 52 5.66 -3.46 0.80
N LEU A 53 5.60 -2.28 1.43
CA LEU A 53 4.48 -1.87 2.27
C LEU A 53 3.27 -1.41 1.48
N TRP A 54 3.51 -0.79 0.33
CA TRP A 54 2.45 -0.31 -0.55
C TRP A 54 1.63 -1.47 -1.14
N ILE A 55 2.27 -2.60 -1.40
CA ILE A 55 1.64 -3.80 -1.97
C ILE A 55 0.45 -4.29 -1.14
N PRO A 56 0.59 -4.66 0.15
CA PRO A 56 -0.54 -5.18 0.91
C PRO A 56 -1.61 -4.11 1.16
N ILE A 57 -1.23 -2.83 1.36
CA ILE A 57 -2.20 -1.75 1.56
C ILE A 57 -3.05 -1.53 0.31
N THR A 58 -2.43 -1.46 -0.88
CA THR A 58 -3.17 -1.32 -2.14
C THR A 58 -3.99 -2.54 -2.47
N THR A 59 -3.50 -3.74 -2.14
CA THR A 59 -4.25 -4.99 -2.33
C THR A 59 -5.49 -5.01 -1.43
N ILE A 60 -5.33 -4.78 -0.13
CA ILE A 60 -6.44 -4.80 0.85
C ILE A 60 -7.42 -3.66 0.56
N GLY A 61 -6.91 -2.45 0.30
CA GLY A 61 -7.73 -1.30 -0.07
C GLY A 61 -8.49 -1.54 -1.37
N GLY A 62 -7.84 -2.11 -2.38
CA GLY A 62 -8.44 -2.45 -3.66
C GLY A 62 -9.55 -3.51 -3.53
N PHE A 63 -9.31 -4.59 -2.79
CA PHE A 63 -10.34 -5.59 -2.48
C PHE A 63 -11.47 -5.01 -1.65
N GLY A 64 -11.18 -4.14 -0.67
CA GLY A 64 -12.18 -3.44 0.13
C GLY A 64 -13.10 -2.58 -0.73
N MET A 65 -12.55 -1.81 -1.66
CA MET A 65 -13.30 -0.98 -2.61
C MET A 65 -14.13 -1.80 -3.61
N LEU A 66 -13.64 -2.98 -4.02
CA LEU A 66 -14.37 -3.90 -4.90
C LEU A 66 -15.55 -4.59 -4.21
N LEU A 67 -15.35 -5.07 -2.98
CA LEU A 67 -16.31 -5.89 -2.26
C LEU A 67 -17.32 -5.06 -1.46
N PHE A 68 -16.89 -3.91 -0.93
CA PHE A 68 -17.69 -3.09 -0.03
C PHE A 68 -17.62 -1.59 -0.38
N PRO A 69 -17.89 -1.20 -1.65
CA PRO A 69 -17.72 0.18 -2.11
C PRO A 69 -18.51 1.18 -1.26
N GLY A 70 -19.76 0.89 -0.91
CA GLY A 70 -20.59 1.78 -0.08
C GLY A 70 -20.05 2.01 1.34
N LYS A 71 -19.43 1.01 1.97
CA LYS A 71 -18.85 1.14 3.32
C LYS A 71 -17.55 1.94 3.31
N ILE A 72 -16.65 1.61 2.38
CA ILE A 72 -15.37 2.33 2.22
C ILE A 72 -15.64 3.80 1.88
N LYS A 73 -16.61 4.04 0.99
CA LYS A 73 -17.07 5.37 0.62
C LYS A 73 -17.57 6.16 1.82
N SER A 74 -18.50 5.62 2.61
CA SER A 74 -19.00 6.29 3.82
C SER A 74 -17.84 6.65 4.75
N LEU A 75 -16.95 5.68 5.01
CA LEU A 75 -15.78 5.88 5.86
C LEU A 75 -14.91 7.05 5.37
N LEU A 76 -14.62 7.12 4.06
CA LEU A 76 -13.80 8.19 3.48
C LEU A 76 -14.49 9.56 3.53
N TYR A 77 -15.80 9.62 3.32
CA TYR A 77 -16.56 10.86 3.43
C TYR A 77 -16.64 11.36 4.88
N ASP A 78 -16.82 10.45 5.83
CA ASP A 78 -16.81 10.75 7.26
C ASP A 78 -15.44 11.28 7.69
N PHE A 79 -14.35 10.66 7.21
CA PHE A 79 -12.98 11.11 7.49
C PHE A 79 -12.64 12.48 6.88
N THR A 80 -13.15 12.79 5.69
CA THR A 80 -12.81 14.02 4.98
C THR A 80 -13.73 15.19 5.34
N GLY A 81 -14.79 14.96 6.12
CA GLY A 81 -15.80 15.96 6.47
C GLY A 81 -16.61 16.45 5.26
N SER A 82 -16.57 15.73 4.15
CA SER A 82 -17.18 16.17 2.90
C SER A 82 -18.65 15.73 2.83
N LYS A 83 -19.56 16.65 2.53
CA LYS A 83 -20.98 16.31 2.32
C LYS A 83 -21.16 15.64 0.96
N HIS A 84 -21.79 14.48 1.01
CA HIS A 84 -21.94 13.59 -0.11
C HIS A 84 -23.09 14.04 -1.03
N GLN A 85 -22.81 14.25 -2.33
CA GLN A 85 -23.82 14.35 -3.39
C GLN A 85 -23.87 13.00 -4.11
N GLY A 86 -25.02 12.33 -4.10
CA GLY A 86 -25.16 11.01 -4.71
C GLY A 86 -25.08 11.05 -6.22
N TYR A 87 -23.95 10.64 -6.81
CA TYR A 87 -23.85 10.49 -8.26
C TYR A 87 -24.28 9.08 -8.69
N PRO A 88 -25.03 8.93 -9.79
CA PRO A 88 -25.64 7.66 -10.19
C PRO A 88 -24.65 6.53 -10.52
N TYR A 89 -23.37 6.84 -10.73
CA TYR A 89 -22.32 5.87 -11.08
C TYR A 89 -21.23 5.71 -10.02
N GLU A 90 -21.42 6.29 -8.85
CA GLU A 90 -20.34 6.43 -7.88
C GLU A 90 -19.84 5.08 -7.33
N GLU A 91 -20.74 4.13 -7.08
CA GLU A 91 -20.33 2.78 -6.67
C GLU A 91 -19.53 2.05 -7.76
N LEU A 92 -19.87 2.27 -9.03
CA LEU A 92 -19.14 1.72 -10.16
C LEU A 92 -17.73 2.32 -10.22
N VAL A 93 -17.61 3.64 -10.01
CA VAL A 93 -16.30 4.33 -9.93
C VAL A 93 -15.44 3.73 -8.82
N TRP A 94 -15.97 3.56 -7.61
CA TRP A 94 -15.22 2.95 -6.51
C TRP A 94 -14.76 1.53 -6.80
N ARG A 95 -15.58 0.71 -7.47
CA ARG A 95 -15.17 -0.64 -7.92
C ARG A 95 -14.07 -0.59 -8.98
N ILE A 96 -14.13 0.35 -9.93
CA ILE A 96 -13.09 0.57 -10.94
C ILE A 96 -11.78 1.01 -10.29
N VAL A 97 -11.84 1.95 -9.33
CA VAL A 97 -10.67 2.39 -8.55
C VAL A 97 -10.08 1.21 -7.77
N GLY A 98 -10.92 0.40 -7.12
CA GLY A 98 -10.47 -0.80 -6.42
C GLY A 98 -9.78 -1.81 -7.33
N LEU A 99 -10.34 -2.06 -8.52
CA LEU A 99 -9.73 -2.93 -9.53
C LEU A 99 -8.41 -2.35 -10.06
N ALA A 100 -8.35 -1.06 -10.33
CA ALA A 100 -7.13 -0.38 -10.78
C ALA A 100 -6.01 -0.46 -9.73
N LEU A 101 -6.35 -0.32 -8.44
CA LEU A 101 -5.40 -0.51 -7.33
C LEU A 101 -4.83 -1.93 -7.32
N ILE A 102 -5.69 -2.96 -7.43
CA ILE A 102 -5.24 -4.35 -7.49
C ILE A 102 -4.32 -4.60 -8.70
N LEU A 103 -4.73 -4.15 -9.90
CA LEU A 103 -3.92 -4.33 -11.11
C LEU A 103 -2.59 -3.59 -11.03
N PHE A 104 -2.58 -2.38 -10.45
CA PHE A 104 -1.35 -1.62 -10.21
C PHE A 104 -0.43 -2.35 -9.24
N THR A 105 -0.97 -2.96 -8.18
CA THR A 105 -0.18 -3.77 -7.24
C THR A 105 0.50 -4.95 -7.95
N PHE A 106 -0.26 -5.75 -8.72
CA PHE A 106 0.30 -6.92 -9.40
C PHE A 106 1.24 -6.53 -10.55
N GLY A 107 0.95 -5.45 -11.28
CA GLY A 107 1.85 -4.89 -12.29
C GLY A 107 3.16 -4.36 -11.70
N GLY A 108 3.06 -3.64 -10.58
CA GLY A 108 4.21 -3.10 -9.84
C GLY A 108 5.09 -4.18 -9.24
N ILE A 109 4.49 -5.27 -8.70
CA ILE A 109 5.25 -6.44 -8.21
C ILE A 109 6.09 -7.05 -9.33
N LYS A 110 5.52 -7.23 -10.53
CA LYS A 110 6.27 -7.79 -11.66
C LYS A 110 7.47 -6.90 -12.02
N SER A 111 7.25 -5.60 -12.22
CA SER A 111 8.33 -4.66 -12.53
C SER A 111 9.39 -4.59 -11.43
N TYR A 112 9.00 -4.77 -10.17
CA TYR A 112 9.91 -4.84 -9.03
C TYR A 112 10.81 -6.08 -9.08
N PHE A 113 10.24 -7.27 -9.34
CA PHE A 113 11.03 -8.49 -9.49
C PHE A 113 11.97 -8.39 -10.70
N ASP A 114 11.51 -7.86 -11.82
CA ASP A 114 12.34 -7.63 -13.01
C ASP A 114 13.56 -6.76 -12.66
N LEU A 115 13.35 -5.64 -11.93
CA LEU A 115 14.41 -4.74 -11.48
C LEU A 115 15.37 -5.41 -10.47
N TYR A 116 14.84 -6.17 -9.51
CA TYR A 116 15.66 -6.90 -8.53
C TYR A 116 16.56 -7.93 -9.22
N PHE A 117 16.01 -8.72 -10.15
CA PHE A 117 16.82 -9.69 -10.88
C PHE A 117 17.89 -9.03 -11.74
N ASP A 118 17.58 -7.91 -12.39
CA ASP A 118 18.55 -7.15 -13.19
C ASP A 118 19.67 -6.52 -12.34
N LEU A 119 19.40 -6.11 -11.08
CA LEU A 119 20.40 -5.47 -10.21
C LEU A 119 21.34 -6.45 -9.50
N PHE A 120 20.89 -7.68 -9.22
CA PHE A 120 21.61 -8.61 -8.35
C PHE A 120 22.11 -9.89 -9.05
N PHE A 121 21.65 -10.19 -10.27
CA PHE A 121 21.96 -11.44 -10.98
C PHE A 121 22.43 -11.27 -12.43
N LYS A 122 22.69 -10.03 -12.87
CA LYS A 122 23.47 -9.71 -14.08
C LYS A 122 24.84 -9.21 -13.69
#